data_AF-A0AAV6YGK5-F1
#
_entry.id   AF-A0AAV6YGK5-F1
#
_cell.length_a   1.000
_cell.length_b   1.000
_cell.length_c   1.000
_cell.angle_alpha   90.00
_cell.angle_beta   90.00
_cell.angle_gamma   90.00
#
_symmetry.space_group_name_H-M   'P 1'
#
loop_
_entity.id
_entity.type
_entity.pdbx_description
1 polymer ?
#
loop_
_entity_poly.entity_id
_entity_poly.type
_entity_poly.pdbx_seq_one_letter_code
_entity_poly.pdbx_strand_id
1 'polypeptide(L)' 'MTSELRNESICEMEDEVICAEEHLKKIETSSNEKEPLCECQTPCEMVRYGKELSMVKIPSKSASKYMAKKYNRTEEYIR' A
#
# COMPACT_ATOMS: atom_id res chain seq x y z
N MET A 1 14.83 10.26 -22.67
CA MET A 1 14.14 9.54 -21.58
C MET A 1 13.03 8.73 -22.22
N THR A 2 13.26 7.42 -22.29
CA THR A 2 12.52 6.46 -23.12
C THR A 2 11.10 6.25 -22.62
N SER A 3 10.13 6.60 -23.46
CA SER A 3 8.70 6.37 -23.26
C SER A 3 8.26 4.92 -23.51
N GLU A 4 9.20 3.97 -23.59
CA GLU A 4 8.99 2.61 -24.11
C GLU A 4 8.63 1.56 -23.04
N LEU A 5 8.57 1.91 -21.75
CA LEU A 5 8.32 0.93 -20.67
C LEU A 5 6.84 0.60 -20.42
N ARG A 6 5.90 1.15 -21.19
CA ARG A 6 4.46 1.00 -20.89
C ARG A 6 3.82 -0.30 -21.39
N ASN A 7 4.55 -1.14 -22.12
CA ASN A 7 4.02 -2.36 -22.76
C ASN A 7 4.83 -3.64 -22.42
N GLU A 8 5.38 -3.73 -21.21
CA GLU A 8 6.07 -4.95 -20.74
C GLU A 8 5.05 -5.99 -20.25
N SER A 9 5.40 -7.28 -20.33
CA SER A 9 4.58 -8.34 -19.73
C SER A 9 4.60 -8.26 -18.20
N ILE A 10 3.49 -8.67 -17.58
CA ILE A 10 3.42 -8.84 -16.12
C ILE A 10 4.31 -10.04 -15.75
N CYS A 11 5.01 -9.97 -14.61
CA CYS A 11 5.73 -11.13 -14.06
C CYS A 11 4.72 -12.23 -13.72
N GLU A 12 4.76 -13.36 -14.44
CA GLU A 12 3.81 -14.47 -14.26
C GLU A 12 4.42 -15.62 -13.46
N MET A 13 5.73 -15.84 -13.60
CA MET A 13 6.43 -16.94 -12.94
C MET A 13 6.85 -16.55 -11.52
N GLU A 14 6.83 -17.52 -10.59
CA GLU A 14 7.22 -17.28 -9.18
C GLU A 14 8.65 -16.71 -9.07
N ASP A 15 9.60 -17.23 -9.85
CA ASP A 15 10.98 -16.75 -9.87
C ASP A 15 11.11 -15.30 -10.38
N GLU A 16 10.25 -14.89 -11.32
CA GLU A 16 10.21 -13.52 -11.84
C GLU A 16 9.64 -12.56 -10.79
N VAL A 17 8.62 -12.98 -10.05
CA VAL A 17 8.05 -12.20 -8.95
C VAL A 17 9.07 -12.01 -7.83
N ILE A 18 9.81 -13.07 -7.46
CA ILE A 18 10.89 -12.99 -6.47
C ILE A 18 11.97 -12.01 -6.92
N CYS A 19 12.40 -12.11 -8.19
CA CYS A 19 13.37 -11.20 -8.78
C CYS A 19 12.88 -9.73 -8.71
N ALA A 20 11.64 -9.48 -9.13
CA ALA A 20 11.03 -8.16 -9.10
C ALA A 20 10.97 -7.60 -7.67
N GLU A 21 10.54 -8.40 -6.70
CA GLU A 21 10.49 -7.98 -5.29
C GLU A 21 11.86 -7.62 -4.73
N GLU A 22 12.88 -8.45 -4.97
CA GLU A 22 14.24 -8.19 -4.50
C GLU A 22 14.81 -6.90 -5.10
N HIS A 23 14.57 -6.68 -6.39
CA HIS A 23 15.00 -5.46 -7.08
C HIS A 23 14.25 -4.22 -6.60
N LEU A 24 12.93 -4.29 -6.42
CA LEU A 24 12.13 -3.17 -5.92
C LEU A 24 12.54 -2.79 -4.50
N LYS A 25 12.78 -3.76 -3.61
CA LYS A 25 13.28 -3.51 -2.25
C LYS A 25 14.59 -2.74 -2.26
N LYS A 26 15.53 -3.08 -3.15
CA LYS A 26 16.81 -2.34 -3.30
C LYS A 26 16.60 -0.89 -3.73
N ILE A 27 15.64 -0.63 -4.64
CA ILE A 27 15.31 0.73 -5.10
C ILE A 27 14.67 1.54 -3.96
N GLU A 28 13.74 0.96 -3.21
CA GLU A 28 13.11 1.61 -2.05
C GLU A 28 14.11 1.97 -0.95
N THR A 29 15.03 1.06 -0.61
CA THR A 29 16.04 1.31 0.42
C THR A 29 17.05 2.39 -0.02
N SER A 30 17.53 2.30 -1.26
CA SER A 30 18.51 3.26 -1.80
C SER A 30 17.93 4.66 -1.97
N SER A 31 16.61 4.81 -2.15
CA SER A 31 15.96 6.12 -2.25
C SER A 31 16.15 7.00 -1.00
N ASN A 32 16.50 6.42 0.16
CA ASN A 32 16.76 7.14 1.41
C ASN A 32 18.27 7.30 1.71
N GLU A 33 19.14 6.84 0.82
CA GLU A 33 20.60 6.95 0.96
C GLU A 33 21.13 8.29 0.44
N LYS A 34 22.40 8.60 0.73
CA LYS A 34 23.04 9.86 0.33
C LYS A 34 23.17 10.02 -1.19
N GLU A 35 23.18 8.92 -1.93
CA GLU A 35 23.20 8.87 -3.40
C GLU A 35 22.08 7.93 -3.86
N PRO A 36 20.85 8.44 -4.08
CA PRO A 36 19.72 7.61 -4.45
C PRO A 36 19.84 7.10 -5.90
N LEU A 37 19.38 5.86 -6.14
CA LEU A 37 19.37 5.25 -7.49
C LEU A 37 18.52 6.04 -8.50
N CYS A 38 17.52 6.78 -8.01
CA CYS A 38 16.60 7.58 -8.81
C CYS A 38 16.40 8.94 -8.14
N GLU A 39 16.80 10.00 -8.82
CA GLU A 39 16.56 11.39 -8.38
C GLU A 39 15.32 11.96 -9.08
N CYS A 40 14.29 12.25 -8.30
CA CYS A 40 13.06 12.86 -8.80
C CYS A 40 13.05 14.36 -8.47
N GLN A 41 12.96 15.22 -9.49
CA GLN A 41 12.74 16.65 -9.28
C GLN A 41 11.32 16.88 -8.74
N THR A 42 11.20 17.72 -7.71
CA THR A 42 9.89 18.09 -7.18
C THR A 42 9.14 18.95 -8.21
N PRO A 43 7.90 18.59 -8.59
CA PRO A 43 7.13 19.36 -9.56
C PRO A 43 6.76 20.74 -9.00
N CYS A 44 6.59 21.73 -9.89
CA CYS A 44 6.23 23.10 -9.49
C CYS A 44 4.80 23.22 -8.96
N GLU A 45 3.90 22.39 -9.49
CA GLU A 45 2.50 22.34 -9.09
C GLU A 45 2.22 21.03 -8.36
N MET A 46 1.93 21.12 -7.06
CA MET A 46 1.60 19.98 -6.22
C MET A 46 0.43 20.31 -5.31
N VAL A 47 -0.49 19.36 -5.16
CA VAL A 47 -1.62 19.47 -4.21
C VAL A 47 -1.38 18.50 -3.07
N ARG A 48 -1.25 19.01 -1.85
CA ARG A 48 -1.08 18.22 -0.63
C ARG A 48 -2.32 18.31 0.23
N TYR A 49 -2.88 17.15 0.60
CA TYR A 49 -4.00 17.06 1.53
C TYR A 49 -3.49 16.79 2.95
N GLY A 50 -3.64 17.78 3.83
CA GLY A 50 -3.46 17.57 5.27
C GLY A 50 -4.49 16.55 5.76
N LYS A 51 -4.05 15.55 6.52
CA LYS A 51 -4.92 14.52 7.09
C LYS A 51 -4.85 14.60 8.61
N GLU A 52 -6.01 14.77 9.24
CA GLU A 52 -6.18 14.59 10.68
C GLU A 52 -7.04 13.35 10.89
N LEU A 53 -6.42 12.30 11.44
CA LEU A 53 -7.09 11.02 11.67
C LEU A 53 -7.54 10.93 13.13
N SER A 54 -8.77 10.49 13.33
CA SER A 54 -9.31 10.11 14.64
C SER A 54 -9.93 8.72 14.54
N MET A 55 -9.76 7.92 15.58
CA MET A 55 -10.24 6.55 15.63
C MET A 55 -11.16 6.36 16.84
N VAL A 56 -12.21 5.57 16.65
CA VAL A 56 -13.11 5.15 17.71
C VAL A 56 -13.24 3.64 17.70
N LYS A 57 -13.51 3.04 18.86
CA LYS A 57 -13.73 1.60 18.94
C LYS A 57 -15.08 1.23 18.32
N ILE A 58 -15.04 0.42 17.27
CA ILE A 58 -16.22 -0.18 16.63
C ILE A 58 -15.97 -1.70 16.59
N PRO A 59 -16.98 -2.52 16.90
CA PRO A 59 -18.32 -2.19 17.39
C PRO A 59 -18.34 -1.87 18.90
N SER A 60 -19.45 -1.27 19.35
CA SER A 60 -19.79 -1.26 20.78
C SER A 60 -20.27 -2.65 21.22
N LYS A 61 -20.21 -2.95 22.54
CA LYS A 61 -20.70 -4.23 23.10
C LYS A 61 -22.13 -4.55 22.65
N SER A 62 -22.99 -3.54 22.55
CA SER A 62 -24.39 -3.71 22.14
C SER A 62 -24.54 -3.93 20.62
N ALA A 63 -23.64 -3.37 19.81
CA ALA A 63 -23.67 -3.50 18.35
C ALA A 63 -23.03 -4.80 17.84
N SER A 64 -22.10 -5.40 18.60
CA SER A 64 -21.39 -6.64 18.23
C SER A 64 -22.34 -7.77 17.85
N LYS A 65 -23.37 -8.04 18.68
CA LYS A 65 -24.36 -9.10 18.43
C LYS A 65 -25.19 -8.87 17.17
N TYR A 66 -25.56 -7.62 16.89
CA TYR A 66 -26.30 -7.27 15.67
C TYR A 66 -25.43 -7.47 14.42
N MET A 67 -24.19 -6.97 14.45
CA MET A 67 -23.26 -7.08 13.33
C MET A 67 -22.87 -8.54 13.04
N ALA A 68 -22.64 -9.35 14.08
CA ALA A 68 -22.41 -10.79 13.96
C ALA A 68 -23.51 -11.50 13.17
N LYS A 69 -24.78 -11.23 13.52
CA LYS A 69 -25.93 -11.79 12.79
C LYS A 69 -26.04 -11.24 11.36
N LYS A 70 -25.81 -9.93 11.17
CA LYS A 70 -25.94 -9.27 9.87
C LYS A 70 -24.93 -9.78 8.84
N TYR A 71 -23.68 -9.97 9.27
CA TYR A 71 -22.59 -10.39 8.38
C TYR A 71 -22.32 -11.90 8.40
N ASN A 72 -23.15 -12.66 9.13
CA ASN A 72 -22.99 -14.10 9.33
C ASN A 72 -21.57 -14.47 9.82
N ARG A 73 -21.14 -13.80 10.88
CA ARG A 73 -19.84 -13.98 11.55
C ARG A 73 -20.03 -14.16 13.04
N THR A 74 -19.00 -14.66 13.73
CA THR A 74 -19.02 -14.77 15.19
C THR A 74 -18.87 -13.39 15.84
N GLU A 75 -19.36 -13.23 17.06
CA GLU A 75 -19.20 -11.98 17.81
C GLU A 75 -17.72 -11.66 18.07
N GLU A 76 -16.89 -12.70 18.24
CA GLU A 76 -15.44 -12.59 18.37
C GLU A 76 -14.76 -12.08 17.09
N TYR A 77 -15.19 -12.54 15.92
CA TYR A 77 -14.66 -12.06 14.63
C TYR A 77 -15.00 -10.58 14.38
N ILE A 78 -16.11 -10.11 14.93
CA ILE A 78 -16.64 -8.76 14.73
C ILE A 78 -16.10 -7.76 15.77
N ARG A 79 -15.50 -8.22 16.87
CA ARG A 79 -15.06 -7.41 18.01
C ARG A 79 -13.64 -6.86 17.83
#